data_AF-A0A968UWL3-F1
#
_entry.id   AF-A0A968UWL3-F1
#
_cell.length_a   1.000
_cell.length_b   1.000
_cell.length_c   1.000
_cell.angle_alpha   90.00
_cell.angle_beta   90.00
_cell.angle_gamma   90.00
#
_symmetry.space_group_name_H-M   'P 1'
#
loop_
_entity.id
_entity.type
_entity.pdbx_description
1 polymer ?
#
loop_
_entity_poly.entity_id
_entity_poly.type
_entity_poly.pdbx_seq_one_letter_code
_entity_poly.pdbx_strand_id
1 'polypeptide(L)'
;MRVDTVGNIRNNDGTLNLFDNTLSLSFDDPPNVKNYYLLEVVGSGIGYDTYTREDGPITTKLQPFSDNELFEYNSSKRLFFTDQFLDGKTIDFNFNYSVPLGWDTLAAIEVRLTSTTREAYLYQLTTDKYDVGRFRRFTEPVTSFSNIENGVGVFSVAKVLTWKFD
;
A
#
# COMPACT_ATOMS: atom_id res chain seq x y z
N MET A 1 -9.78 4.01 17.05
CA MET A 1 -8.93 3.23 16.13
C MET A 1 -8.14 2.13 16.84
N ARG A 2 -8.38 0.87 16.46
CA ARG A 2 -7.75 -0.35 16.98
C ARG A 2 -7.25 -1.15 15.78
N VAL A 3 -5.97 -1.48 15.72
CA VAL A 3 -5.44 -2.36 14.68
C VAL A 3 -5.11 -3.68 15.37
N ASP A 4 -5.93 -4.69 15.12
CA ASP A 4 -5.68 -6.04 15.58
C ASP A 4 -4.88 -6.77 14.50
N THR A 5 -3.61 -7.03 14.75
CA THR A 5 -2.83 -7.94 13.91
C THR A 5 -3.34 -9.36 14.18
N VAL A 6 -4.07 -9.96 13.25
CA VAL A 6 -4.25 -11.42 13.25
C VAL A 6 -2.98 -12.05 12.67
N GLY A 7 -1.88 -11.93 13.41
CA GLY A 7 -0.55 -12.36 12.97
C GLY A 7 -0.06 -13.51 13.84
N ASN A 8 -0.45 -14.73 13.49
CA ASN A 8 0.40 -15.90 13.70
C ASN A 8 0.02 -16.94 12.64
N ILE A 9 0.68 -16.89 11.49
CA ILE A 9 0.73 -18.04 10.57
C ILE A 9 2.17 -18.54 10.57
N ARG A 10 2.50 -19.30 11.61
CA ARG A 10 3.61 -20.24 11.56
C ARG A 10 3.05 -21.52 10.96
N ASN A 11 3.74 -22.08 9.96
CA ASN A 11 3.54 -23.48 9.63
C ASN A 11 3.80 -24.33 10.90
N ASN A 12 3.27 -25.56 10.95
CA ASN A 12 3.47 -26.46 12.10
C ASN A 12 4.95 -26.76 12.40
N ASP A 13 5.87 -26.40 11.49
CA ASP A 13 7.33 -26.53 11.62
C ASP A 13 8.06 -25.22 11.99
N GLY A 14 7.33 -24.12 12.22
CA GLY A 14 7.90 -22.82 12.58
C GLY A 14 8.35 -21.94 11.40
N THR A 15 8.14 -22.36 10.15
CA THR A 15 8.44 -21.53 8.97
C THR A 15 7.33 -20.51 8.67
N LEU A 16 7.73 -19.32 8.19
CA LEU A 16 6.80 -18.28 7.71
C LEU A 16 6.22 -18.69 6.35
N ASN A 17 4.90 -18.66 6.22
CA ASN A 17 4.26 -18.87 4.92
C ASN A 17 4.31 -17.55 4.13
N LEU A 18 5.34 -17.39 3.30
CA LEU A 18 5.66 -16.13 2.61
C LEU A 18 4.69 -15.77 1.47
N PHE A 19 3.71 -16.62 1.16
CA PHE A 19 2.93 -16.53 -0.07
C PHE A 19 1.58 -15.83 0.06
N ASP A 20 0.93 -15.83 1.23
CA ASP A 20 -0.32 -15.11 1.46
C ASP A 20 -0.41 -14.65 2.92
N ASN A 21 -0.03 -13.40 3.18
CA ASN A 21 -0.11 -12.81 4.51
C ASN A 21 -1.28 -11.81 4.56
N THR A 22 -2.21 -12.02 5.48
CA THR A 22 -3.38 -11.14 5.66
C THR A 22 -3.17 -10.20 6.84
N LEU A 23 -3.53 -8.93 6.68
CA LEU A 23 -3.64 -7.95 7.74
C LEU A 23 -5.07 -7.42 7.83
N SER A 24 -5.51 -7.16 9.06
CA SER A 24 -6.80 -6.52 9.37
C SER A 24 -6.54 -5.10 9.85
N LEU A 25 -7.25 -4.12 9.29
CA LEU A 25 -7.16 -2.72 9.68
C LEU A 25 -8.56 -2.20 10.01
N SER A 26 -8.65 -1.40 11.08
CA SER A 26 -9.82 -0.61 11.43
C SER A 26 -9.46 0.87 11.47
N PHE A 27 -10.24 1.76 10.87
CA PHE A 27 -10.08 3.21 11.00
C PHE A 27 -11.41 3.97 10.94
N ASP A 28 -11.41 5.18 11.49
CA ASP A 28 -12.58 6.05 11.58
C ASP A 28 -12.52 7.12 10.47
N ASP A 29 -13.51 7.12 9.56
CA ASP A 29 -13.65 8.15 8.52
C ASP A 29 -14.40 9.39 9.08
N PRO A 30 -13.85 10.62 8.92
CA PRO A 30 -14.52 11.84 9.38
C PRO A 30 -15.81 12.12 8.59
N PRO A 31 -16.95 12.39 9.26
CA PRO A 31 -18.22 12.60 8.58
C PRO A 31 -18.25 13.92 7.79
N ASN A 32 -18.91 13.88 6.64
CA ASN A 32 -19.16 14.98 5.70
C ASN A 32 -17.90 15.60 5.08
N VAL A 33 -16.79 14.85 5.01
CA VAL A 33 -15.54 15.30 4.39
C VAL A 33 -15.11 14.28 3.35
N LYS A 34 -14.97 14.69 2.08
CA LYS A 34 -14.45 13.80 1.02
C LYS A 34 -12.97 13.47 1.26
N ASN A 35 -12.68 12.19 1.46
CA ASN A 35 -11.34 11.67 1.70
C ASN A 35 -10.84 10.75 0.58
N TYR A 36 -9.54 10.83 0.33
CA TYR A 36 -8.83 10.02 -0.66
C TYR A 36 -7.71 9.28 0.05
N TYR A 37 -7.75 7.95 0.00
CA TYR A 37 -6.90 7.09 0.82
C TYR A 37 -5.89 6.30 -0.02
N LEU A 38 -4.68 6.22 0.51
CA LEU A 38 -3.59 5.37 0.01
C LEU A 38 -3.12 4.46 1.14
N LEU A 39 -3.08 3.14 0.91
CA LEU A 39 -2.54 2.18 1.86
C LEU A 39 -1.24 1.58 1.34
N GLU A 40 -0.18 1.65 2.16
CA GLU A 40 1.14 1.09 1.90
C GLU A 40 1.53 0.08 2.98
N VAL A 41 2.34 -0.91 2.60
CA VAL A 41 3.00 -1.83 3.53
C VAL A 41 4.50 -1.72 3.31
N VAL A 42 5.25 -1.56 4.38
CA VAL A 42 6.71 -1.53 4.37
C VAL A 42 7.21 -2.67 5.24
N GLY A 43 8.02 -3.55 4.67
CA GLY A 43 8.69 -4.63 5.40
C GLY A 43 10.11 -4.23 5.72
N SER A 44 10.65 -4.73 6.84
CA SER A 44 12.08 -4.73 7.14
C SER A 44 12.52 -6.11 7.59
N GLY A 45 13.72 -6.54 7.22
CA GLY A 45 14.21 -7.88 7.52
C GLY A 45 15.59 -8.14 6.95
N ILE A 46 15.92 -9.42 6.76
CA ILE A 46 17.15 -9.85 6.08
C ILE A 46 16.78 -10.43 4.73
N GLY A 47 17.52 -10.04 3.70
CA GLY A 47 17.46 -10.69 2.40
C GLY A 47 18.63 -10.29 1.51
N TYR A 48 18.63 -10.88 0.32
CA TYR A 48 19.71 -10.77 -0.64
C TYR A 48 19.74 -9.38 -1.29
N ASP A 49 20.79 -8.60 -1.00
CA ASP A 49 21.04 -7.34 -1.69
C ASP A 49 21.75 -7.60 -3.01
N THR A 50 21.06 -7.35 -4.12
CA THR A 50 21.61 -7.56 -5.47
C THR A 50 22.79 -6.64 -5.83
N TYR A 51 22.97 -5.52 -5.13
CA TYR A 51 24.10 -4.61 -5.33
C TYR A 51 25.37 -5.12 -4.66
N THR A 52 25.29 -5.54 -3.41
CA THR A 52 26.44 -6.06 -2.64
C THR A 52 26.68 -7.55 -2.89
N ARG A 53 25.65 -8.27 -3.39
CA ARG A 53 25.61 -9.72 -3.58
C ARG A 53 25.73 -10.52 -2.28
N GLU A 54 25.29 -9.94 -1.18
CA GLU A 54 25.33 -10.52 0.16
C GLU A 54 23.96 -10.39 0.83
N ASP A 55 23.68 -11.27 1.79
CA ASP A 55 22.50 -11.12 2.64
C ASP A 55 22.72 -9.98 3.63
N GLY A 56 21.73 -9.11 3.75
CA GLY A 56 21.84 -7.92 4.57
C GLY A 56 20.49 -7.35 4.99
N PRO A 57 20.51 -6.31 5.83
CA PRO A 57 19.29 -5.63 6.22
C PRO A 57 18.65 -4.95 5.01
N ILE A 58 17.37 -5.25 4.78
CA ILE A 58 16.58 -4.65 3.72
C ILE A 58 15.30 -4.06 4.29
N THR A 59 14.92 -2.89 3.79
CA THR A 59 13.65 -2.24 4.06
C THR A 59 13.04 -1.81 2.75
N THR A 60 11.83 -2.29 2.44
CA THR A 60 11.18 -1.96 1.16
C THR A 60 9.67 -1.98 1.27
N LYS A 61 9.00 -1.44 0.27
CA LYS A 61 7.55 -1.58 0.14
C LYS A 61 7.23 -3.01 -0.28
N LEU A 62 6.39 -3.66 0.50
CA LEU A 62 5.76 -4.93 0.13
C LEU A 62 4.58 -4.63 -0.76
N GLN A 63 4.19 -5.56 -1.62
CA GLN A 63 3.06 -5.35 -2.51
C GLN A 63 1.76 -5.71 -1.76
N PRO A 64 0.90 -4.73 -1.41
CA PRO A 64 -0.42 -5.04 -0.91
C PRO A 64 -1.36 -5.40 -2.07
N PHE A 65 -2.34 -6.26 -1.80
CA PHE A 65 -3.41 -6.59 -2.73
C PHE A 65 -4.69 -6.99 -1.96
N SER A 66 -5.84 -6.67 -2.53
CA SER A 66 -7.13 -7.09 -1.99
C SER A 66 -8.17 -7.19 -3.10
N ASP A 67 -9.06 -8.17 -2.97
CA ASP A 67 -10.25 -8.32 -3.81
C ASP A 67 -11.49 -7.64 -3.17
N ASN A 68 -11.29 -6.93 -2.04
CA ASN A 68 -12.36 -6.19 -1.39
C ASN A 68 -12.81 -5.02 -2.28
N GLU A 69 -14.13 -4.91 -2.48
CA GLU A 69 -14.77 -3.87 -3.30
C GLU A 69 -14.52 -2.43 -2.83
N LEU A 70 -14.04 -2.26 -1.60
CA LEU A 70 -13.54 -0.99 -1.08
C LEU A 70 -12.43 -0.41 -1.95
N PHE A 71 -11.56 -1.27 -2.52
CA PHE A 71 -10.37 -0.82 -3.24
C PHE A 71 -10.65 -0.61 -4.73
N GLU A 72 -10.45 0.62 -5.17
CA GLU A 72 -10.62 1.04 -6.58
C GLU A 72 -9.45 0.59 -7.45
N TYR A 73 -8.26 0.46 -6.88
CA TYR A 73 -7.06 0.06 -7.61
C TYR A 73 -6.00 -0.58 -6.71
N ASN A 74 -5.53 -1.76 -7.14
CA ASN A 74 -4.37 -2.47 -6.59
C ASN A 74 -3.14 -2.16 -7.46
N SER A 75 -2.12 -1.52 -6.89
CA SER A 75 -0.82 -1.33 -7.56
C SER A 75 0.25 -2.25 -6.97
N SER A 76 1.46 -2.24 -7.53
CA SER A 76 2.58 -2.98 -6.95
C SER A 76 3.10 -2.39 -5.62
N LYS A 77 2.65 -1.19 -5.23
CA LYS A 77 3.17 -0.46 -4.06
C LYS A 77 2.08 -0.08 -3.05
N ARG A 78 0.82 -0.04 -3.48
CA ARG A 78 -0.29 0.62 -2.77
C ARG A 78 -1.67 0.09 -3.14
N LEU A 79 -2.59 0.20 -2.20
CA LEU A 79 -4.04 0.16 -2.46
C LEU A 79 -4.62 1.58 -2.47
N PHE A 80 -5.54 1.82 -3.40
CA PHE A 80 -6.20 3.11 -3.59
C PHE A 80 -7.70 2.96 -3.37
N PHE A 81 -8.30 3.87 -2.62
CA PHE A 81 -9.74 3.92 -2.39
C PHE A 81 -10.20 5.32 -1.97
N THR A 82 -11.49 5.58 -2.12
CA THR A 82 -12.16 6.79 -1.63
C THR A 82 -13.18 6.46 -0.55
N ASP A 83 -13.66 7.50 0.13
CA ASP A 83 -14.67 7.40 1.19
C ASP A 83 -16.12 7.34 0.69
N GLN A 84 -16.35 7.16 -0.62
CA GLN A 84 -17.68 7.25 -1.24
C GLN A 84 -18.76 6.41 -0.53
N PHE A 85 -18.39 5.28 0.08
CA PHE A 85 -19.30 4.39 0.80
C PHE A 85 -19.11 4.39 2.33
N LEU A 86 -18.18 5.22 2.82
CA LEU A 86 -17.61 5.15 4.16
C LEU A 86 -17.92 6.37 5.02
N ASP A 87 -18.48 7.44 4.44
CA ASP A 87 -18.72 8.73 5.07
C ASP A 87 -19.20 8.62 6.54
N GLY A 88 -18.31 8.97 7.48
CA GLY A 88 -18.61 9.02 8.91
C GLY A 88 -18.63 7.67 9.65
N LYS A 89 -18.16 6.59 9.03
CA LYS A 89 -18.20 5.23 9.58
C LYS A 89 -16.82 4.76 10.01
N THR A 90 -16.79 3.90 11.03
CA THR A 90 -15.65 3.00 11.27
C THR A 90 -15.65 1.93 10.18
N ILE A 91 -14.49 1.72 9.58
CA ILE A 91 -14.31 0.78 8.49
C ILE A 91 -13.34 -0.29 8.96
N ASP A 92 -13.77 -1.55 8.83
CA ASP A 92 -12.96 -2.72 9.06
C ASP A 92 -12.72 -3.43 7.73
N PHE A 93 -11.45 -3.68 7.38
CA PHE A 93 -11.14 -4.42 6.17
C PHE A 93 -9.89 -5.27 6.31
N ASN A 94 -9.84 -6.31 5.49
CA ASN A 94 -8.69 -7.17 5.32
C ASN A 94 -8.04 -6.90 3.97
N PHE A 95 -6.72 -7.00 3.96
CA PHE A 95 -5.94 -7.01 2.73
C PHE A 95 -4.76 -7.95 2.90
N ASN A 96 -4.24 -8.43 1.78
CA ASN A 96 -3.07 -9.29 1.75
C ASN A 96 -1.84 -8.48 1.35
N TYR A 97 -0.66 -9.02 1.64
CA TYR A 97 0.58 -8.52 1.09
C TYR A 97 1.52 -9.67 0.71
N SER A 98 2.36 -9.43 -0.29
CA SER A 98 3.40 -10.38 -0.70
C SER A 98 4.79 -9.88 -0.33
N VAL A 99 5.62 -10.80 0.13
CA VAL A 99 7.05 -10.57 0.39
C VAL A 99 7.82 -10.90 -0.89
N PRO A 100 8.68 -10.00 -1.39
CA PRO A 100 9.48 -10.28 -2.58
C PRO A 100 10.37 -11.51 -2.42
N LEU A 101 10.64 -12.20 -3.53
CA LEU A 101 11.66 -13.25 -3.56
C LEU A 101 13.03 -12.71 -3.17
N GLY A 102 13.81 -13.51 -2.45
CA GLY A 102 15.14 -13.13 -1.94
C GLY A 102 15.12 -12.56 -0.52
N TRP A 103 13.97 -12.53 0.16
CA TRP A 103 13.89 -12.30 1.60
C TRP A 103 14.10 -13.62 2.33
N ASP A 104 15.05 -13.64 3.27
CA ASP A 104 15.27 -14.77 4.17
C ASP A 104 14.41 -14.66 5.42
N THR A 105 14.26 -13.44 5.94
CA THR A 105 13.44 -13.16 7.12
C THR A 105 12.70 -11.85 6.97
N LEU A 106 11.48 -11.81 7.50
CA LEU A 106 10.71 -10.59 7.71
C LEU A 106 10.71 -10.31 9.21
N ALA A 107 11.40 -9.25 9.62
CA ALA A 107 11.59 -8.90 11.02
C ALA A 107 10.57 -7.87 11.52
N ALA A 108 10.13 -6.96 10.66
CA ALA A 108 9.16 -5.95 11.02
C ALA A 108 8.27 -5.56 9.84
N ILE A 109 7.04 -5.14 10.14
CA ILE A 109 6.07 -4.62 9.17
C ILE A 109 5.56 -3.27 9.65
N GLU A 110 5.46 -2.33 8.71
CA GLU A 110 4.84 -1.04 8.92
C GLU A 110 3.70 -0.86 7.91
N VAL A 111 2.48 -0.62 8.40
CA VAL A 111 1.34 -0.24 7.56
C VAL A 111 1.19 1.27 7.61
N ARG A 112 0.98 1.90 6.45
CA ARG A 112 0.71 3.34 6.35
C ARG A 112 -0.62 3.57 5.65
N LEU A 113 -1.54 4.26 6.31
CA LEU A 113 -2.75 4.77 5.71
C LEU A 113 -2.62 6.28 5.58
N THR A 114 -2.64 6.77 4.34
CA THR A 114 -2.53 8.20 4.05
C THR A 114 -3.87 8.73 3.57
N SER A 115 -4.42 9.74 4.25
CA SER A 115 -5.48 10.59 3.70
C SER A 115 -4.84 11.81 3.04
N THR A 116 -5.23 12.13 1.81
CA THR A 116 -4.64 13.21 1.02
C THR A 116 -5.69 13.96 0.19
N THR A 117 -5.29 15.08 -0.40
CA THR A 117 -6.09 15.81 -1.39
C THR A 117 -6.34 14.97 -2.65
N ARG A 118 -7.46 15.24 -3.33
CA ARG A 118 -7.87 14.58 -4.57
C ARG A 118 -6.77 14.63 -5.64
N GLU A 119 -6.15 15.79 -5.79
CA GLU A 119 -5.14 16.06 -6.80
C GLU A 119 -3.91 15.17 -6.59
N ALA A 120 -3.47 15.04 -5.35
CA ALA A 120 -2.35 14.18 -4.99
C ALA A 120 -2.70 12.69 -5.15
N TYR A 121 -3.92 12.28 -4.80
CA TYR A 121 -4.40 10.91 -5.03
C TYR A 121 -4.37 10.56 -6.52
N LEU A 122 -4.93 11.42 -7.38
CA LEU A 122 -4.95 11.19 -8.82
C LEU A 122 -3.56 11.20 -9.44
N TYR A 123 -2.68 12.10 -8.97
CA TYR A 123 -1.29 12.11 -9.40
C TYR A 123 -0.58 10.79 -9.05
N GLN A 124 -0.72 10.29 -7.83
CA GLN A 124 -0.11 9.02 -7.43
C GLN A 124 -0.73 7.83 -8.17
N LEU A 125 -2.05 7.83 -8.38
CA LEU A 125 -2.73 6.79 -9.14
C LEU A 125 -2.21 6.71 -10.58
N THR A 126 -2.06 7.87 -11.25
CA THR A 126 -1.54 7.91 -12.63
C THR A 126 -0.06 7.51 -12.69
N THR A 127 0.74 7.89 -11.69
CA THR A 127 2.15 7.49 -11.60
C THR A 127 2.30 5.98 -11.39
N ASP A 128 1.52 5.39 -10.48
CA ASP A 128 1.58 3.94 -10.23
C ASP A 128 1.04 3.14 -11.44
N LYS A 129 0.01 3.64 -12.14
CA LYS A 129 -0.45 3.05 -13.42
C LYS A 129 0.62 3.12 -14.51
N TYR A 130 1.32 4.24 -14.64
CA TYR A 130 2.43 4.39 -15.58
C TYR A 130 3.57 3.41 -15.26
N ASP A 131 3.95 3.28 -13.98
CA ASP A 131 5.02 2.38 -13.55
C ASP A 131 4.73 0.91 -13.87
N VAL A 132 3.48 0.47 -13.72
CA VAL A 132 3.05 -0.89 -14.11
C VAL A 132 3.09 -1.07 -15.63
N GLY A 133 2.77 0.00 -16.38
CA GLY A 133 2.67 -0.02 -17.83
C GLY A 133 3.99 0.13 -18.59
N ARG A 134 4.99 0.83 -18.03
CA ARG A 134 6.17 1.29 -18.77
C ARG A 134 7.03 0.18 -19.41
N PHE A 135 6.94 -1.05 -18.91
CA PHE A 135 7.70 -2.19 -19.44
C PHE A 135 6.86 -3.18 -20.27
N ARG A 136 5.55 -2.96 -20.45
CA ARG A 136 4.72 -3.83 -21.28
C ARG A 136 4.55 -3.18 -22.66
N ARG A 137 4.90 -3.94 -23.72
CA ARG A 137 4.92 -3.48 -25.12
C ARG A 137 3.53 -3.12 -25.71
N PHE A 138 2.46 -3.32 -24.94
CA PHE A 138 1.07 -3.07 -25.35
C PHE A 138 0.27 -2.33 -24.27
N THR A 139 0.92 -1.51 -23.44
CA THR A 139 0.20 -0.71 -22.43
C THR A 139 -0.51 0.47 -23.09
N GLU A 140 -1.77 0.67 -22.70
CA GLU A 140 -2.52 1.88 -23.02
C GLU A 140 -1.82 3.14 -22.46
N PRO A 141 -1.89 4.28 -23.17
CA PRO A 141 -1.38 5.55 -22.66
C PRO A 141 -2.05 5.93 -21.36
N VAL A 142 -1.25 6.23 -20.32
CA VAL A 142 -1.76 6.78 -19.06
C VAL A 142 -1.69 8.30 -19.12
N THR A 143 -2.86 8.96 -19.11
CA THR A 143 -2.92 10.42 -19.01
C THR A 143 -2.36 10.86 -17.66
N SER A 144 -1.29 11.66 -17.67
CA SER A 144 -0.76 12.25 -16.44
C SER A 144 -1.75 13.25 -15.87
N PHE A 145 -2.05 13.16 -14.58
CA PHE A 145 -2.93 14.11 -13.93
C PHE A 145 -2.26 15.49 -13.78
N SER A 146 -3.01 16.56 -14.08
CA SER A 146 -2.64 17.94 -13.81
C SER A 146 -3.80 18.74 -13.24
N ASN A 147 -3.52 19.69 -12.33
CA ASN A 147 -4.48 20.67 -11.83
C ASN A 147 -4.31 22.11 -12.39
N ILE A 148 -3.35 22.37 -13.29
CA ILE A 148 -3.18 23.70 -13.95
C ILE A 148 -3.13 23.56 -15.47
N GLU A 149 -3.46 24.65 -16.17
CA GLU A 149 -3.33 24.74 -17.62
C GLU A 149 -1.84 24.78 -18.03
N ASN A 150 -1.47 24.04 -19.10
CA ASN A 150 -0.11 23.90 -19.67
C ASN A 150 0.91 23.00 -18.95
N GLY A 151 0.53 22.19 -17.96
CA GLY A 151 1.47 21.27 -17.28
C GLY A 151 1.06 21.05 -15.83
N VAL A 152 1.89 20.42 -15.00
CA VAL A 152 1.47 19.97 -13.64
C VAL A 152 2.00 20.87 -12.54
N GLY A 153 1.12 21.52 -11.78
CA GLY A 153 1.35 21.85 -10.37
C GLY A 153 0.74 20.73 -9.50
N VAL A 154 1.35 20.41 -8.35
CA VAL A 154 0.70 19.54 -7.35
C VAL A 154 0.96 20.16 -5.98
N PHE A 155 -0.10 20.54 -5.29
CA PHE A 155 -0.05 20.88 -3.88
C PHE A 155 -0.75 19.77 -3.11
N SER A 156 -0.03 19.18 -2.15
CA SER A 156 -0.53 18.06 -1.36
C SER A 156 -0.45 18.41 0.12
N VAL A 157 -1.52 18.08 0.83
CA VAL A 157 -1.52 17.95 2.27
C VAL A 157 -1.86 16.50 2.55
N ALA A 158 -1.06 15.85 3.39
CA ALA A 158 -1.22 14.45 3.72
C ALA A 158 -1.26 14.29 5.25
N LYS A 159 -2.22 13.49 5.70
CA LYS A 159 -2.22 12.92 7.05
C LYS A 159 -1.86 11.46 6.93
N VAL A 160 -0.77 11.06 7.58
CA VAL A 160 -0.30 9.67 7.58
C VAL A 160 -0.54 9.06 8.95
N LEU A 161 -1.26 7.94 8.96
CA LEU A 161 -1.37 7.05 10.11
C LEU A 161 -0.41 5.88 9.88
N THR A 162 0.38 5.56 10.89
CA THR A 162 1.44 4.55 10.80
C THR A 162 1.31 3.55 11.95
N TRP A 163 1.39 2.27 11.61
CA TRP A 163 1.41 1.17 12.57
C TRP A 163 2.63 0.32 12.32
N LYS A 164 3.33 -0.07 13.38
CA LYS A 164 4.55 -0.88 13.34
C LYS A 164 4.34 -2.18 14.11
N PHE A 165 4.89 -3.25 13.58
CA PHE A 165 4.84 -4.60 14.13
C PHE A 165 6.24 -5.19 14.07
N ASP A 166 6.71 -5.71 15.20
CA ASP A 166 8.01 -6.35 15.39
C ASP A 166 7.82 -7.84 15.75
#